data_AF-A0A923FSY4-F1
#
_entry.id   AF-A0A923FSY4-F1
#
_cell.length_a   1.000
_cell.length_b   1.000
_cell.length_c   1.000
_cell.angle_alpha   90.00
_cell.angle_beta   90.00
_cell.angle_gamma   90.00
#
_symmetry.space_group_name_H-M   'P 1'
#
loop_
_entity.id
_entity.type
_entity.pdbx_description
1 polymer ?
#
loop_
_entity_poly.entity_id
_entity_poly.type
_entity_poly.pdbx_seq_one_letter_code
_entity_poly.pdbx_strand_id
1 'polypeptide(L)'
;MTDEWKAPAKASAENGDDKSWKLLEKTLLASVQEQRRSRRWGIFFKLLTFVYLFAALMLFTPLMSLEKSAAGGSAYTALIDIEGMIADKEPASADNIVGSLRAAFEDPKVKGVVLRINSPGGSPVQSGYVYDEIVRLRGLHPNIKVYAVIADLGASGAYYIASAADQIYADKASLVGSIGVTAAGYGFVGTMEKLGVERRVYTSGEHKSFLDPFQPQKPEETAFWQGVLDTTHKQFIASVKKGRGERLKDKEHPELFSGLVWSGEQALPLGLIDGLGSASFVARDVIGEKELVDFTIEESPFDRFSKKLGASIAEHLAMWMGFQGPALR
;
A
#
# COMPACT_ATOMS: atom_id res chain seq x y z
N MET A 1 -117.68 34.69 -23.29
CA MET A 1 -117.27 33.30 -22.99
C MET A 1 -116.08 32.98 -23.87
N THR A 2 -115.02 32.42 -23.28
CA THR A 2 -113.93 31.59 -23.89
C THR A 2 -113.06 32.28 -24.96
N ASP A 3 -111.73 32.17 -25.02
CA ASP A 3 -110.73 31.31 -24.38
C ASP A 3 -109.37 32.05 -24.52
N GLU A 4 -108.54 32.08 -23.47
CA GLU A 4 -107.19 32.67 -23.52
C GLU A 4 -106.12 31.59 -23.84
N TRP A 5 -105.36 31.86 -24.89
CA TRP A 5 -104.23 31.08 -25.39
C TRP A 5 -102.98 31.27 -24.51
N LYS A 6 -102.39 30.17 -24.01
CA LYS A 6 -101.11 30.14 -23.29
C LYS A 6 -99.92 30.05 -24.26
N ALA A 7 -98.98 31.00 -24.16
CA ALA A 7 -97.66 30.94 -24.78
C ALA A 7 -96.63 30.19 -23.90
N PRO A 8 -95.60 29.53 -24.48
CA PRO A 8 -94.76 28.57 -23.78
C PRO A 8 -93.56 29.19 -23.04
N ALA A 9 -93.01 28.39 -22.12
CA ALA A 9 -92.00 28.72 -21.13
C ALA A 9 -90.61 29.06 -21.71
N LYS A 10 -89.94 30.05 -21.10
CA LYS A 10 -88.50 30.30 -21.21
C LYS A 10 -87.74 29.26 -20.39
N ALA A 11 -86.87 28.48 -21.04
CA ALA A 11 -85.91 27.60 -20.38
C ALA A 11 -84.47 27.99 -20.72
N SER A 12 -83.62 27.86 -19.69
CA SER A 12 -82.19 27.51 -19.74
C SER A 12 -81.19 28.44 -20.45
N ALA A 13 -80.47 29.27 -19.67
CA ALA A 13 -79.13 29.75 -20.07
C ALA A 13 -78.15 29.99 -18.89
N GLU A 14 -78.61 30.26 -17.65
CA GLU A 14 -77.70 30.71 -16.58
C GLU A 14 -76.96 29.59 -15.79
N ASN A 15 -77.45 28.35 -15.79
CA ASN A 15 -76.90 27.29 -14.93
C ASN A 15 -75.68 26.52 -15.49
N GLY A 16 -75.36 26.69 -16.78
CA GLY A 16 -74.27 25.98 -17.45
C GLY A 16 -72.90 26.63 -17.25
N ASP A 17 -72.88 27.96 -17.28
CA ASP A 17 -71.65 28.75 -17.25
C ASP A 17 -71.04 28.81 -15.83
N ASP A 18 -71.88 28.96 -14.80
CA ASP A 18 -71.42 29.00 -13.41
C ASP A 18 -70.80 27.67 -12.93
N LYS A 19 -71.22 26.54 -13.54
CA LYS A 19 -70.63 25.21 -13.29
C LYS A 19 -69.33 24.99 -14.05
N SER A 20 -69.22 25.47 -15.30
CA SER A 20 -67.98 25.36 -16.09
C SER A 20 -66.87 26.21 -15.47
N TRP A 21 -67.18 27.43 -15.01
CA TRP A 21 -66.25 28.30 -14.28
C TRP A 21 -65.75 27.68 -12.97
N LYS A 22 -66.63 27.10 -12.16
CA LYS A 22 -66.25 26.38 -10.93
C LYS A 22 -65.40 25.14 -11.19
N LEU A 23 -65.62 24.45 -12.31
CA LEU A 23 -64.80 23.31 -12.71
C LEU A 23 -63.41 23.75 -13.20
N LEU A 24 -63.33 24.82 -13.99
CA LEU A 24 -62.06 25.43 -14.41
C LEU A 24 -61.26 25.96 -13.23
N GLU A 25 -61.91 26.63 -12.29
CA GLU A 25 -61.26 27.12 -11.06
C GLU A 25 -60.73 25.95 -10.23
N LYS A 26 -61.52 24.88 -10.05
CA LYS A 26 -61.08 23.68 -9.32
C LYS A 26 -59.93 22.96 -10.01
N THR A 27 -59.93 22.82 -11.33
CA THR A 27 -58.84 22.16 -12.06
C THR A 27 -57.57 23.02 -12.06
N LEU A 28 -57.69 24.34 -12.20
CA LEU A 28 -56.57 25.26 -12.07
C LEU A 28 -55.99 25.25 -10.65
N LEU A 29 -56.82 25.35 -9.61
CA LEU A 29 -56.35 25.26 -8.22
C LEU A 29 -55.77 23.89 -7.88
N ALA A 30 -56.34 22.79 -8.38
CA ALA A 30 -55.80 21.45 -8.22
C ALA A 30 -54.43 21.31 -8.91
N SER A 31 -54.27 21.84 -10.13
CA SER A 31 -52.98 21.83 -10.84
C SER A 31 -51.90 22.67 -10.13
N VAL A 32 -52.28 23.81 -9.53
CA VAL A 32 -51.37 24.63 -8.72
C VAL A 32 -50.98 23.90 -7.43
N GLN A 33 -51.91 23.20 -6.78
CA GLN A 33 -51.62 22.37 -5.62
C GLN A 33 -50.68 21.21 -5.95
N GLU A 34 -50.89 20.57 -7.11
CA GLU A 34 -50.04 19.47 -7.59
C GLU A 34 -48.63 19.94 -7.97
N GLN A 35 -48.50 21.10 -8.63
CA GLN A 35 -47.20 21.72 -8.89
C GLN A 35 -46.47 22.08 -7.60
N ARG A 36 -47.16 22.61 -6.58
CA ARG A 36 -46.56 22.88 -5.26
C ARG A 36 -46.11 21.59 -4.57
N ARG A 37 -46.91 20.53 -4.63
CA ARG A 37 -46.59 19.23 -4.02
C ARG A 37 -45.40 18.58 -4.72
N SER A 38 -45.38 18.58 -6.05
CA SER A 38 -44.27 18.08 -6.86
C SER A 38 -42.97 18.86 -6.59
N ARG A 39 -43.02 20.19 -6.53
CA ARG A 39 -41.86 21.02 -6.15
C ARG A 39 -41.37 20.72 -4.75
N ARG A 40 -42.26 20.53 -3.77
CA ARG A 40 -41.90 20.18 -2.39
C ARG A 40 -41.25 18.80 -2.30
N TRP A 41 -41.77 17.81 -3.02
CA TRP A 41 -41.16 16.48 -3.10
C TRP A 41 -39.81 16.52 -3.81
N GLY A 42 -39.67 17.30 -4.89
CA GLY A 42 -38.40 17.52 -5.56
C GLY A 42 -37.36 18.19 -4.64
N ILE A 43 -37.75 19.18 -3.85
CA ILE A 43 -36.88 19.81 -2.84
C ILE A 43 -36.52 18.82 -1.74
N PHE A 44 -37.50 18.04 -1.24
CA PHE A 44 -37.28 17.02 -0.21
C PHE A 44 -36.28 15.97 -0.66
N PHE A 45 -36.47 15.37 -1.85
CA PHE A 45 -35.52 14.38 -2.37
C PHE A 45 -34.16 14.98 -2.66
N LYS A 46 -34.06 16.22 -3.18
CA LYS A 46 -32.78 16.91 -3.35
C LYS A 46 -32.06 17.12 -2.02
N LEU A 47 -32.77 17.60 -1.00
CA LEU A 47 -32.21 17.76 0.35
C LEU A 47 -31.76 16.43 0.94
N LEU A 48 -32.56 15.38 0.79
CA LEU A 48 -32.21 14.03 1.23
C LEU A 48 -30.95 13.53 0.52
N THR A 49 -30.82 13.75 -0.79
CA THR A 49 -29.62 13.42 -1.56
C THR A 49 -28.42 14.23 -1.09
N PHE A 50 -28.56 15.53 -0.84
CA PHE A 50 -27.47 16.34 -0.29
C PHE A 50 -27.06 15.89 1.12
N VAL A 51 -28.01 15.58 2.00
CA VAL A 51 -27.72 15.02 3.33
C VAL A 51 -26.99 13.69 3.21
N TYR A 52 -27.45 12.80 2.32
CA TYR A 52 -26.77 11.53 2.05
C TYR A 52 -25.35 11.74 1.53
N LEU A 53 -25.13 12.65 0.58
CA LEU A 53 -23.81 12.98 0.04
C LEU A 53 -22.91 13.61 1.10
N PHE A 54 -23.42 14.50 1.95
CA PHE A 54 -22.66 15.07 3.07
C PHE A 54 -22.32 14.03 4.14
N ALA A 55 -23.24 13.11 4.45
CA ALA A 55 -22.97 12.00 5.37
C ALA A 55 -21.93 11.03 4.80
N ALA A 56 -22.01 10.72 3.50
CA ALA A 56 -20.99 9.94 2.81
C ALA A 56 -19.65 10.67 2.80
N LEU A 57 -19.62 11.97 2.50
CA LEU A 57 -18.41 12.78 2.54
C LEU A 57 -17.81 12.84 3.97
N MET A 58 -18.64 12.92 5.01
CA MET A 58 -18.23 12.84 6.41
C MET A 58 -17.58 11.50 6.78
N LEU A 59 -18.04 10.39 6.18
CA LEU A 59 -17.39 9.07 6.34
C LEU A 59 -16.01 9.00 5.66
N PHE A 60 -15.79 9.78 4.60
CA PHE A 60 -14.53 9.81 3.85
C PHE A 60 -13.60 10.97 4.23
N THR A 61 -14.05 11.94 5.01
CA THR A 61 -13.22 13.04 5.50
C THR A 61 -12.61 12.64 6.84
N PRO A 62 -11.31 12.91 7.07
CA PRO A 62 -10.63 12.57 8.32
C PRO A 62 -11.00 13.58 9.43
N LEU A 63 -12.24 14.06 9.48
CA LEU A 63 -12.66 15.05 10.48
C LEU A 63 -12.72 14.42 11.89
N MET A 64 -12.95 13.10 11.97
CA MET A 64 -12.86 12.34 13.23
C MET A 64 -11.41 12.04 13.68
N SER A 65 -10.39 12.27 12.83
CA SER A 65 -8.98 12.21 13.28
C SER A 65 -8.43 13.59 13.66
N LEU A 66 -9.13 14.68 13.34
CA LEU A 66 -8.73 16.05 13.65
C LEU A 66 -9.01 16.47 15.10
N GLU A 67 -9.97 15.84 15.80
CA GLU A 67 -10.20 16.13 17.23
C GLU A 67 -9.15 15.53 18.17
N LYS A 68 -8.35 14.54 17.72
CA LYS A 68 -7.28 13.97 18.55
C LYS A 68 -6.00 14.83 18.58
N SER A 69 -5.93 15.89 17.78
CA SER A 69 -4.69 16.66 17.56
C SER A 69 -4.64 18.00 18.30
N ALA A 70 -5.70 18.40 19.02
CA ALA A 70 -5.81 19.75 19.61
C ALA A 70 -5.75 19.81 21.15
N ALA A 71 -5.44 18.70 21.83
CA ALA A 71 -5.16 18.69 23.27
C ALA A 71 -3.93 17.80 23.52
N GLY A 72 -2.94 18.30 24.27
CA GLY A 72 -1.63 17.69 24.53
C GLY A 72 -1.62 16.15 24.61
N GLY A 73 -1.38 15.50 23.46
CA GLY A 73 -1.30 14.06 23.37
C GLY A 73 -0.07 13.53 24.11
N SER A 74 -0.23 12.37 24.76
CA SER A 74 0.86 11.60 25.37
C SER A 74 2.00 11.37 24.37
N ALA A 75 3.21 11.23 24.90
CA ALA A 75 4.31 10.68 24.14
C ALA A 75 3.96 9.26 23.66
N TYR A 76 4.54 8.83 22.55
CA TYR A 76 4.22 7.54 21.96
C TYR A 76 5.41 6.91 21.23
N THR A 77 5.26 5.64 20.89
CA THR A 77 6.18 4.89 20.02
C THR A 77 5.67 4.96 18.58
N ALA A 78 6.51 5.41 17.65
CA ALA A 78 6.19 5.36 16.22
C ALA A 78 6.34 3.92 15.71
N LEU A 79 5.34 3.42 15.00
CA LEU A 79 5.35 2.11 14.35
C LEU A 79 5.42 2.32 12.84
N ILE A 80 6.32 1.60 12.17
CA ILE A 80 6.39 1.56 10.71
C ILE A 80 6.38 0.09 10.28
N ASP A 81 5.39 -0.28 9.50
CA ASP A 81 5.22 -1.62 8.96
C ASP A 81 6.00 -1.79 7.65
N ILE A 82 6.78 -2.87 7.58
CA ILE A 82 7.54 -3.28 6.39
C ILE A 82 7.04 -4.66 5.99
N GLU A 83 6.01 -4.69 5.14
CA GLU A 83 5.32 -5.91 4.73
C GLU A 83 5.56 -6.26 3.26
N GLY A 84 5.85 -7.54 3.00
CA GLY A 84 5.99 -8.05 1.65
C GLY A 84 7.36 -7.75 1.01
N MET A 85 7.42 -7.80 -0.32
CA MET A 85 8.67 -7.67 -1.06
C MET A 85 9.17 -6.21 -1.04
N ILE A 86 10.46 -6.04 -0.72
CA ILE A 86 11.12 -4.73 -0.75
C ILE A 86 11.57 -4.46 -2.19
N ALA A 87 10.82 -3.64 -2.93
CA ALA A 87 11.16 -3.27 -4.30
C ALA A 87 10.65 -1.88 -4.66
N ASP A 88 11.14 -1.35 -5.79
CA ASP A 88 10.62 -0.09 -6.33
C ASP A 88 9.13 -0.21 -6.61
N LYS A 89 8.35 0.82 -6.27
CA LYS A 89 6.88 0.91 -6.43
C LYS A 89 6.05 -0.15 -5.70
N GLU A 90 6.67 -0.99 -4.86
CA GLU A 90 5.94 -1.84 -3.92
C GLU A 90 5.59 -1.06 -2.65
N PRO A 91 4.61 -1.54 -1.84
CA PRO A 91 4.29 -0.92 -0.56
C PRO A 91 5.52 -0.75 0.35
N ALA A 92 6.39 -1.78 0.43
CA ALA A 92 7.65 -1.75 1.15
C ALA A 92 8.83 -1.18 0.32
N SER A 93 8.58 -0.14 -0.49
CA SER A 93 9.63 0.59 -1.21
C SER A 93 10.43 1.50 -0.26
N ALA A 94 11.67 1.80 -0.65
CA ALA A 94 12.54 2.70 0.07
C ALA A 94 11.92 4.09 0.20
N ASP A 95 11.25 4.62 -0.83
CA ASP A 95 10.62 5.94 -0.76
C ASP A 95 9.55 6.00 0.34
N ASN A 96 8.70 4.98 0.44
CA ASN A 96 7.68 4.90 1.49
C ASN A 96 8.32 4.75 2.87
N ILE A 97 9.23 3.78 3.04
CA ILE A 97 9.85 3.49 4.34
C ILE A 97 10.69 4.67 4.83
N VAL A 98 11.48 5.29 3.95
CA VAL A 98 12.28 6.50 4.26
C VAL A 98 11.37 7.69 4.56
N GLY A 99 10.27 7.85 3.83
CA GLY A 99 9.26 8.88 4.12
C GLY A 99 8.68 8.72 5.53
N SER A 100 8.25 7.50 5.87
CA SER A 100 7.74 7.15 7.21
C SER A 100 8.77 7.39 8.31
N LEU A 101 10.02 6.99 8.08
CA LEU A 101 11.13 7.22 9.01
C LEU A 101 11.33 8.72 9.25
N ARG A 102 11.44 9.54 8.20
CA ARG A 102 11.62 10.99 8.34
C ARG A 102 10.48 11.62 9.13
N ALA A 103 9.23 11.29 8.80
CA ALA A 103 8.07 11.78 9.52
C ALA A 103 8.10 11.39 11.02
N ALA A 104 8.49 10.15 11.34
CA ALA A 104 8.61 9.71 12.73
C ALA A 104 9.72 10.44 13.50
N PHE A 105 10.86 10.73 12.87
CA PHE A 105 11.96 11.46 13.51
C PHE A 105 11.71 12.97 13.65
N GLU A 106 10.81 13.53 12.84
CA GLU A 106 10.41 14.94 12.92
C GLU A 106 9.34 15.22 14.00
N ASP A 107 8.57 14.22 14.44
CA ASP A 107 7.54 14.42 15.46
C ASP A 107 8.13 14.44 16.89
N PRO A 108 8.02 15.57 17.63
CA PRO A 108 8.58 15.70 18.98
C PRO A 108 7.94 14.81 20.05
N LYS A 109 6.79 14.18 19.77
CA LYS A 109 6.11 13.24 20.67
C LYS A 109 6.68 11.83 20.59
N VAL A 110 7.42 11.50 19.54
CA VAL A 110 8.03 10.17 19.35
C VAL A 110 9.18 9.98 20.33
N LYS A 111 9.13 8.88 21.09
CA LYS A 111 10.20 8.47 22.02
C LYS A 111 11.06 7.32 21.52
N GLY A 112 10.58 6.61 20.51
CA GLY A 112 11.30 5.56 19.82
C GLY A 112 10.54 5.13 18.57
N VAL A 113 11.27 4.53 17.64
CA VAL A 113 10.73 4.04 16.37
C VAL A 113 10.82 2.52 16.38
N VAL A 114 9.72 1.85 16.09
CA VAL A 114 9.66 0.40 15.86
C VAL A 114 9.42 0.14 14.38
N LEU A 115 10.35 -0.55 13.75
CA LEU A 115 10.18 -1.13 12.42
C LEU A 115 9.62 -2.54 12.60
N ARG A 116 8.32 -2.74 12.35
CA ARG A 116 7.73 -4.08 12.40
C ARG A 116 7.83 -4.71 11.02
N ILE A 117 8.61 -5.78 10.93
CA ILE A 117 9.07 -6.36 9.67
C ILE A 117 8.41 -7.72 9.45
N ASN A 118 7.71 -7.86 8.33
CA ASN A 118 7.25 -9.15 7.82
C ASN A 118 7.55 -9.23 6.31
N SER A 119 8.80 -9.53 5.97
CA SER A 119 9.31 -9.43 4.61
C SER A 119 10.35 -10.52 4.28
N PRO A 120 10.25 -11.16 3.09
CA PRO A 120 11.27 -12.06 2.59
C PRO A 120 12.53 -11.34 2.07
N GLY A 121 12.56 -10.00 2.10
CA GLY A 121 13.58 -9.20 1.46
C GLY A 121 13.17 -8.71 0.07
N GLY A 122 14.15 -8.50 -0.80
CA GLY A 122 13.93 -8.00 -2.15
C GLY A 122 15.17 -7.33 -2.71
N SER A 123 15.00 -6.15 -3.30
CA SER A 123 16.06 -5.40 -3.97
C SER A 123 17.17 -4.98 -2.99
N PRO A 124 18.45 -5.29 -3.32
CA PRO A 124 19.58 -4.84 -2.50
C PRO A 124 19.73 -3.32 -2.50
N VAL A 125 19.34 -2.65 -3.59
CA VAL A 125 19.39 -1.18 -3.70
C VAL A 125 18.38 -0.52 -2.76
N GLN A 126 17.13 -0.99 -2.80
CA GLN A 126 16.05 -0.46 -1.95
C GLN A 126 16.38 -0.68 -0.47
N SER A 127 16.87 -1.88 -0.12
CA SER A 127 17.31 -2.20 1.24
C SER A 127 18.48 -1.32 1.69
N GLY A 128 19.44 -1.04 0.80
CA GLY A 128 20.58 -0.16 1.07
C GLY A 128 20.17 1.29 1.34
N TYR A 129 19.24 1.85 0.56
CA TYR A 129 18.72 3.20 0.79
C TYR A 129 18.06 3.36 2.16
N VAL A 130 17.26 2.38 2.57
CA VAL A 130 16.63 2.38 3.89
C VAL A 130 17.68 2.22 4.99
N TYR A 131 18.64 1.30 4.83
CA TYR A 131 19.74 1.11 5.79
C TYR A 131 20.52 2.40 6.03
N ASP A 132 20.96 3.06 4.96
CA ASP A 132 21.77 4.29 5.04
C ASP A 132 20.98 5.42 5.72
N GLU A 133 19.69 5.53 5.44
CA GLU A 133 18.84 6.54 6.07
C GLU A 133 18.62 6.27 7.56
N ILE A 134 18.38 5.02 7.98
CA ILE A 134 18.28 4.67 9.40
C ILE A 134 19.57 5.05 10.12
N VAL A 135 20.74 4.72 9.54
CA VAL A 135 22.05 5.08 10.11
C VAL A 135 22.19 6.59 10.23
N ARG A 136 21.81 7.35 9.18
CA ARG A 136 21.87 8.82 9.18
C ARG A 136 20.96 9.43 10.25
N LEU A 137 19.70 9.01 10.31
CA LEU A 137 18.71 9.53 11.25
C LEU A 137 19.09 9.23 12.71
N ARG A 138 19.57 8.01 13.00
CA ARG A 138 20.12 7.67 14.33
C ARG A 138 21.30 8.56 14.73
N GLY A 139 22.16 8.89 13.77
CA GLY A 139 23.28 9.80 13.98
C GLY A 139 22.86 11.23 14.28
N LEU A 140 21.80 11.72 13.62
CA LEU A 140 21.27 13.08 13.83
C LEU A 140 20.40 13.19 15.09
N HIS A 141 19.73 12.12 15.48
CA HIS A 141 18.79 12.08 16.60
C HIS A 141 19.18 11.00 17.62
N PRO A 142 20.30 11.17 18.34
CA PRO A 142 20.85 10.12 19.22
C PRO A 142 19.90 9.69 20.36
N ASN A 143 18.92 10.54 20.69
CA ASN A 143 17.92 10.31 21.73
C ASN A 143 16.71 9.49 21.26
N ILE A 144 16.50 9.34 19.95
CA ILE A 144 15.42 8.52 19.37
C ILE A 144 16.05 7.22 18.87
N LYS A 145 15.71 6.11 19.52
CA LYS A 145 16.23 4.79 19.17
C LYS A 145 15.32 4.09 18.17
N VAL A 146 15.92 3.33 17.27
CA VAL A 146 15.22 2.50 16.27
C VAL A 146 15.31 1.05 16.69
N TYR A 147 14.18 0.37 16.75
CA TYR A 147 14.07 -1.04 17.08
C TYR A 147 13.47 -1.78 15.90
N ALA A 148 14.16 -2.78 15.38
CA ALA A 148 13.56 -3.70 14.42
C ALA A 148 12.85 -4.82 15.19
N VAL A 149 11.62 -5.13 14.81
CA VAL A 149 10.87 -6.25 15.37
C VAL A 149 10.43 -7.13 14.22
N ILE A 150 11.01 -8.31 14.13
CA ILE A 150 10.65 -9.29 13.13
C ILE A 150 9.37 -10.00 13.60
N ALA A 151 8.32 -9.92 12.79
CA ALA A 151 7.10 -10.70 12.94
C ALA A 151 7.37 -12.12 12.43
N ASP A 152 6.70 -12.59 11.37
CA ASP A 152 6.93 -13.97 10.91
C ASP A 152 8.27 -14.13 10.18
N LEU A 153 8.64 -13.14 9.35
CA LEU A 153 9.80 -13.23 8.48
C LEU A 153 10.58 -11.91 8.39
N GLY A 154 11.89 -11.99 8.57
CA GLY A 154 12.83 -10.88 8.43
C GLY A 154 14.10 -11.38 7.77
N ALA A 155 14.01 -11.71 6.49
CA ALA A 155 15.07 -12.38 5.74
C ALA A 155 15.66 -11.49 4.63
N SER A 156 16.91 -11.78 4.25
CA SER A 156 17.61 -11.14 3.12
C SER A 156 17.59 -9.61 3.24
N GLY A 157 17.11 -8.88 2.22
CA GLY A 157 16.99 -7.41 2.25
C GLY A 157 16.27 -6.85 3.49
N ALA A 158 15.32 -7.58 4.06
CA ALA A 158 14.64 -7.15 5.28
C ALA A 158 15.58 -7.22 6.50
N TYR A 159 16.40 -8.26 6.59
CA TYR A 159 17.44 -8.36 7.63
C TYR A 159 18.56 -7.33 7.41
N TYR A 160 18.86 -6.99 6.14
CA TYR A 160 19.73 -5.86 5.83
C TYR A 160 19.22 -4.60 6.52
N ILE A 161 17.97 -4.22 6.29
CA ILE A 161 17.35 -3.05 6.94
C ILE A 161 17.38 -3.19 8.46
N ALA A 162 16.96 -4.33 9.00
CA ALA A 162 16.93 -4.57 10.45
C ALA A 162 18.31 -4.39 11.11
N SER A 163 19.39 -4.76 10.42
CA SER A 163 20.76 -4.60 10.92
C SER A 163 21.17 -3.15 11.14
N ALA A 164 20.46 -2.17 10.56
CA ALA A 164 20.68 -0.75 10.82
C ALA A 164 20.09 -0.27 12.16
N ALA A 165 19.22 -1.04 12.81
CA ALA A 165 18.54 -0.64 14.05
C ALA A 165 19.50 -0.63 15.26
N ASP A 166 19.11 0.03 16.35
CA ASP A 166 19.81 -0.07 17.64
C ASP A 166 19.71 -1.47 18.22
N GLN A 167 18.50 -2.07 18.14
CA GLN A 167 18.23 -3.43 18.60
C GLN A 167 17.23 -4.13 17.67
N ILE A 168 17.32 -5.45 17.62
CA ILE A 168 16.47 -6.33 16.83
C ILE A 168 15.79 -7.33 17.77
N TYR A 169 14.47 -7.41 17.71
CA TYR A 169 13.66 -8.39 18.44
C TYR A 169 12.94 -9.31 17.45
N ALA A 170 12.60 -10.51 17.89
CA ALA A 170 11.81 -11.46 17.10
C ALA A 170 11.00 -12.38 18.03
N ASP A 171 9.96 -13.04 17.51
CA ASP A 171 9.38 -14.20 18.20
C ASP A 171 10.34 -15.41 18.11
N LYS A 172 10.16 -16.40 19.00
CA LYS A 172 10.95 -17.64 18.99
C LYS A 172 10.88 -18.36 17.64
N ALA A 173 9.71 -18.33 16.99
CA ALA A 173 9.45 -19.00 15.72
C ALA A 173 9.63 -18.11 14.48
N SER A 174 9.88 -16.81 14.66
CA SER A 174 10.21 -15.90 13.56
C SER A 174 11.42 -16.41 12.77
N LEU A 175 11.42 -16.22 11.46
CA LEU A 175 12.57 -16.56 10.62
C LEU A 175 13.38 -15.31 10.29
N VAL A 176 14.67 -15.34 10.62
CA VAL A 176 15.61 -14.23 10.37
C VAL A 176 16.86 -14.69 9.62
N GLY A 177 17.66 -13.73 9.17
CA GLY A 177 18.91 -14.00 8.46
C GLY A 177 18.69 -14.04 6.97
N SER A 178 18.97 -15.17 6.32
CA SER A 178 19.13 -15.26 4.86
C SER A 178 20.09 -14.20 4.32
N ILE A 179 21.23 -14.04 5.02
CA ILE A 179 22.26 -13.09 4.61
C ILE A 179 22.98 -13.68 3.41
N GLY A 180 22.62 -13.18 2.24
CA GLY A 180 23.08 -13.68 0.95
C GLY A 180 22.44 -12.91 -0.19
N VAL A 181 22.97 -13.10 -1.40
CA VAL A 181 22.46 -12.48 -2.62
C VAL A 181 22.31 -13.57 -3.67
N THR A 182 21.19 -13.60 -4.35
CA THR A 182 20.90 -14.57 -5.40
C THR A 182 20.39 -13.87 -6.65
N ALA A 183 20.69 -14.48 -7.79
CA ALA A 183 20.06 -14.18 -9.07
C ALA A 183 19.71 -15.51 -9.71
N ALA A 184 18.47 -15.64 -10.16
CA ALA A 184 17.96 -16.86 -10.75
C ALA A 184 17.32 -16.58 -12.10
N GLY A 185 17.38 -17.56 -13.00
CA GLY A 185 16.77 -17.53 -14.31
C GLY A 185 16.67 -18.95 -14.86
N TYR A 186 15.93 -19.10 -15.97
CA TYR A 186 15.76 -20.38 -16.65
C TYR A 186 16.59 -20.43 -17.93
N GLY A 187 16.99 -21.64 -18.34
CA GLY A 187 17.59 -21.88 -19.65
C GLY A 187 16.64 -22.71 -20.53
N PHE A 188 16.40 -22.28 -21.76
CA PHE A 188 15.45 -22.89 -22.70
C PHE A 188 16.09 -23.45 -23.97
N VAL A 189 17.43 -23.47 -24.07
CA VAL A 189 18.17 -23.94 -25.26
C VAL A 189 17.68 -25.31 -25.75
N GLY A 190 17.63 -26.30 -24.85
CA GLY A 190 17.19 -27.66 -25.22
C GLY A 190 15.69 -27.75 -25.57
N THR A 191 14.86 -26.85 -25.07
CA THR A 191 13.44 -26.77 -25.46
C THR A 191 13.30 -26.22 -26.87
N MET A 192 14.06 -25.16 -27.19
CA MET A 192 14.05 -24.53 -28.52
C MET A 192 14.50 -25.53 -29.60
N GLU A 193 15.56 -26.29 -29.32
CA GLU A 193 16.05 -27.34 -30.22
C GLU A 193 14.98 -28.41 -30.50
N LYS A 194 14.31 -28.92 -29.46
CA LYS A 194 13.24 -29.93 -29.58
C LYS A 194 12.03 -29.45 -30.38
N LEU A 195 11.72 -28.15 -30.30
CA LEU A 195 10.60 -27.54 -31.02
C LEU A 195 11.00 -27.05 -32.42
N GLY A 196 12.27 -27.18 -32.80
CA GLY A 196 12.78 -26.69 -34.09
C GLY A 196 12.79 -25.16 -34.20
N VAL A 197 12.88 -24.45 -33.07
CA VAL A 197 12.89 -22.98 -33.04
C VAL A 197 14.34 -22.48 -33.00
N GLU A 198 14.73 -21.71 -34.01
CA GLU A 198 16.05 -21.10 -34.10
C GLU A 198 16.05 -19.68 -33.50
N ARG A 199 16.96 -19.41 -32.56
CA ARG A 199 17.15 -18.08 -31.98
C ARG A 199 18.28 -17.33 -32.70
N ARG A 200 17.96 -16.22 -33.39
CA ARG A 200 18.94 -15.33 -34.04
C ARG A 200 19.11 -14.02 -33.26
N VAL A 201 20.27 -13.80 -32.66
CA VAL A 201 20.60 -12.62 -31.84
C VAL A 201 21.68 -11.80 -32.54
N TYR A 202 21.47 -10.49 -32.65
CA TYR A 202 22.48 -9.55 -33.13
C TYR A 202 22.68 -8.48 -32.06
N THR A 203 23.92 -8.25 -31.65
CA THR A 203 24.26 -7.28 -30.59
C THR A 203 25.37 -6.35 -31.05
N SER A 204 25.39 -5.14 -30.49
CA SER A 204 26.46 -4.17 -30.70
C SER A 204 27.64 -4.36 -29.72
N GLY A 205 27.52 -5.27 -28.76
CA GLY A 205 28.54 -5.53 -27.74
C GLY A 205 28.60 -7.02 -27.38
N GLU A 206 29.81 -7.48 -27.08
CA GLU A 206 30.15 -8.90 -26.90
C GLU A 206 29.29 -9.62 -25.85
N HIS A 207 29.02 -8.95 -24.73
CA HIS A 207 28.24 -9.51 -23.62
C HIS A 207 26.81 -8.96 -23.55
N LYS A 208 26.31 -8.25 -24.56
CA LYS A 208 25.01 -7.55 -24.47
C LYS A 208 23.81 -8.51 -24.35
N SER A 209 23.99 -9.80 -24.63
CA SER A 209 23.00 -10.87 -24.49
C SER A 209 23.33 -11.91 -23.42
N PHE A 210 24.26 -11.67 -22.49
CA PHE A 210 24.79 -12.73 -21.61
C PHE A 210 23.79 -13.38 -20.62
N LEU A 211 22.65 -12.73 -20.37
CA LEU A 211 21.54 -13.28 -19.56
C LEU A 211 20.35 -13.72 -20.44
N ASP A 212 20.55 -13.90 -21.75
CA ASP A 212 19.52 -14.42 -22.65
C ASP A 212 19.24 -15.90 -22.28
N PRO A 213 18.02 -16.25 -21.83
CA PRO A 213 17.70 -17.60 -21.41
C PRO A 213 17.65 -18.60 -22.58
N PHE A 214 17.71 -18.12 -23.83
CA PHE A 214 17.73 -18.93 -25.04
C PHE A 214 19.14 -19.18 -25.59
N GLN A 215 20.18 -18.74 -24.88
CA GLN A 215 21.58 -19.03 -25.22
C GLN A 215 22.23 -19.95 -24.18
N PRO A 216 23.21 -20.79 -24.59
CA PRO A 216 24.05 -21.50 -23.63
C PRO A 216 24.81 -20.51 -22.73
N GLN A 217 24.98 -20.86 -21.46
CA GLN A 217 25.82 -20.07 -20.56
C GLN A 217 27.29 -20.12 -21.00
N LYS A 218 27.97 -18.97 -20.98
CA LYS A 218 29.42 -18.90 -21.20
C LYS A 218 30.15 -18.85 -19.86
N PRO A 219 31.22 -19.64 -19.64
CA PRO A 219 31.96 -19.65 -18.38
C PRO A 219 32.45 -18.28 -17.93
N GLU A 220 32.90 -17.45 -18.87
CA GLU A 220 33.41 -16.09 -18.60
C GLU A 220 32.30 -15.15 -18.09
N GLU A 221 31.11 -15.20 -18.71
CA GLU A 221 29.95 -14.39 -18.33
C GLU A 221 29.37 -14.86 -16.98
N THR A 222 29.37 -16.17 -16.72
CA THR A 222 29.01 -16.74 -15.42
C THR A 222 29.97 -16.28 -14.32
N ALA A 223 31.28 -16.31 -14.57
CA ALA A 223 32.29 -15.84 -13.62
C ALA A 223 32.16 -14.32 -13.36
N PHE A 224 31.90 -13.53 -14.41
CA PHE A 224 31.61 -12.11 -14.27
C PHE A 224 30.38 -11.87 -13.38
N TRP A 225 29.28 -12.57 -13.64
CA TRP A 225 28.05 -12.42 -12.86
C TRP A 225 28.22 -12.87 -11.41
N GLN A 226 28.97 -13.94 -11.17
CA GLN A 226 29.35 -14.34 -9.82
C GLN A 226 30.13 -13.22 -9.11
N GLY A 227 31.04 -12.52 -9.81
CA GLY A 227 31.73 -11.36 -9.25
C GLY A 227 30.80 -10.21 -8.84
N VAL A 228 29.71 -9.98 -9.58
CA VAL A 228 28.66 -9.01 -9.22
C VAL A 228 27.92 -9.44 -7.95
N LEU A 229 27.54 -10.71 -7.85
CA LEU A 229 26.89 -11.28 -6.67
C LEU A 229 27.81 -11.21 -5.45
N ASP A 230 29.07 -11.60 -5.59
CA ASP A 230 30.08 -11.57 -4.52
C ASP A 230 30.31 -10.14 -4.01
N THR A 231 30.35 -9.16 -4.90
CA THR A 231 30.50 -7.75 -4.54
C THR A 231 29.31 -7.26 -3.72
N THR A 232 28.10 -7.58 -4.17
CA THR A 232 26.86 -7.21 -3.47
C THR A 232 26.75 -7.93 -2.12
N HIS A 233 27.15 -9.20 -2.06
CA HIS A 233 27.14 -9.98 -0.84
C HIS A 233 28.14 -9.43 0.18
N LYS A 234 29.35 -9.04 -0.24
CA LYS A 234 30.34 -8.37 0.63
C LYS A 234 29.80 -7.08 1.24
N GLN A 235 29.06 -6.29 0.47
CA GLN A 235 28.41 -5.08 0.99
C GLN A 235 27.38 -5.42 2.07
N PHE A 236 26.54 -6.43 1.83
CA PHE A 236 25.55 -6.88 2.82
C PHE A 236 26.23 -7.39 4.11
N ILE A 237 27.26 -8.25 3.99
CA ILE A 237 28.04 -8.72 5.14
C ILE A 237 28.63 -7.53 5.91
N ALA A 238 29.21 -6.55 5.23
CA ALA A 238 29.80 -5.38 5.87
C ALA A 238 28.76 -4.58 6.67
N SER A 239 27.57 -4.36 6.11
CA SER A 239 26.46 -3.66 6.78
C SER A 239 25.96 -4.41 8.01
N VAL A 240 25.80 -5.74 7.92
CA VAL A 240 25.41 -6.58 9.06
C VAL A 240 26.48 -6.56 10.15
N LYS A 241 27.75 -6.75 9.79
CA LYS A 241 28.86 -6.71 10.76
C LYS A 241 28.94 -5.35 11.45
N LYS A 242 28.78 -4.26 10.72
CA LYS A 242 28.76 -2.90 11.27
C LYS A 242 27.58 -2.69 12.23
N GLY A 243 26.39 -3.16 11.85
CA GLY A 243 25.18 -3.02 12.65
C GLY A 243 25.17 -3.86 13.92
N ARG A 244 25.57 -5.13 13.82
CA ARG A 244 25.57 -6.08 14.93
C ARG A 244 26.82 -5.97 15.83
N GLY A 245 27.96 -5.55 15.28
CA GLY A 245 29.22 -5.42 16.01
C GLY A 245 29.61 -6.70 16.75
N GLU A 246 30.16 -6.57 17.96
CA GLU A 246 30.64 -7.68 18.81
C GLU A 246 29.54 -8.67 19.26
N ARG A 247 28.25 -8.34 19.03
CA ARG A 247 27.15 -9.25 19.34
C ARG A 247 27.15 -10.45 18.39
N LEU A 248 27.49 -10.23 17.13
CA LEU A 248 27.49 -11.24 16.08
C LEU A 248 28.60 -12.28 16.31
N LYS A 249 28.25 -13.56 16.22
CA LYS A 249 29.19 -14.69 16.44
C LYS A 249 29.76 -15.24 15.14
N ASP A 250 30.15 -14.35 14.23
CA ASP A 250 30.57 -14.70 12.87
C ASP A 250 31.92 -15.43 12.79
N LYS A 251 32.77 -15.29 13.80
CA LYS A 251 34.05 -16.01 13.89
C LYS A 251 33.83 -17.49 14.17
N GLU A 252 32.90 -17.81 15.06
CA GLU A 252 32.52 -19.20 15.37
C GLU A 252 31.53 -19.77 14.35
N HIS A 253 30.72 -18.91 13.73
CA HIS A 253 29.65 -19.28 12.81
C HIS A 253 29.78 -18.58 11.44
N PRO A 254 30.76 -18.97 10.59
CA PRO A 254 30.90 -18.39 9.25
C PRO A 254 29.68 -18.65 8.35
N GLU A 255 28.89 -19.69 8.64
CA GLU A 255 27.65 -20.04 7.94
C GLU A 255 26.54 -18.98 8.07
N LEU A 256 26.68 -17.99 8.98
CA LEU A 256 25.72 -16.89 9.09
C LEU A 256 25.55 -16.11 7.78
N PHE A 257 26.57 -16.12 6.91
CA PHE A 257 26.58 -15.45 5.60
C PHE A 257 26.36 -16.41 4.44
N SER A 258 25.79 -17.59 4.67
CA SER A 258 25.55 -18.59 3.61
C SER A 258 24.20 -18.44 2.91
N GLY A 259 23.32 -17.54 3.38
CA GLY A 259 21.94 -17.43 2.92
C GLY A 259 20.94 -18.30 3.70
N LEU A 260 21.37 -19.05 4.71
CA LEU A 260 20.49 -19.80 5.62
C LEU A 260 19.61 -18.89 6.49
N VAL A 261 18.44 -19.41 6.86
CA VAL A 261 17.53 -18.79 7.83
C VAL A 261 17.65 -19.46 9.20
N TRP A 262 17.35 -18.69 10.24
CA TRP A 262 17.40 -19.13 11.62
C TRP A 262 16.09 -18.75 12.31
N SER A 263 15.57 -19.62 13.17
CA SER A 263 14.46 -19.22 14.05
C SER A 263 14.93 -18.14 15.03
N GLY A 264 14.03 -17.32 15.58
CA GLY A 264 14.40 -16.32 16.58
C GLY A 264 15.10 -16.93 17.80
N GLU A 265 14.69 -18.14 18.21
CA GLU A 265 15.37 -18.89 19.28
C GLU A 265 16.82 -19.27 18.92
N GLN A 266 17.08 -19.66 17.67
CA GLN A 266 18.45 -19.93 17.18
C GLN A 266 19.25 -18.64 16.96
N ALA A 267 18.59 -17.59 16.49
CA ALA A 267 19.21 -16.32 16.12
C ALA A 267 19.75 -15.53 17.31
N LEU A 268 19.13 -15.67 18.48
CA LEU A 268 19.53 -14.98 19.70
C LEU A 268 20.97 -15.33 20.14
N PRO A 269 21.34 -16.61 20.37
CA PRO A 269 22.71 -16.96 20.74
C PRO A 269 23.73 -16.68 19.62
N LEU A 270 23.31 -16.63 18.36
CA LEU A 270 24.15 -16.27 17.21
C LEU A 270 24.42 -14.75 17.11
N GLY A 271 23.69 -13.95 17.89
CA GLY A 271 23.80 -12.49 17.88
C GLY A 271 23.12 -11.81 16.69
N LEU A 272 22.28 -12.55 15.95
CA LEU A 272 21.47 -11.98 14.86
C LEU A 272 20.32 -11.12 15.39
N ILE A 273 19.85 -11.39 16.61
CA ILE A 273 18.86 -10.57 17.32
C ILE A 273 19.36 -10.28 18.74
N ASP A 274 18.72 -9.32 19.41
CA ASP A 274 19.07 -8.86 20.76
C ASP A 274 18.10 -9.39 21.83
N GLY A 275 16.88 -9.78 21.43
CA GLY A 275 15.91 -10.32 22.36
C GLY A 275 14.72 -10.97 21.68
N LEU A 276 13.95 -11.70 22.48
CA LEU A 276 12.68 -12.27 22.07
C LEU A 276 11.54 -11.34 22.48
N GLY A 277 10.68 -10.94 21.56
CA GLY A 277 9.60 -10.01 21.85
C GLY A 277 8.84 -9.51 20.62
N SER A 278 7.64 -8.98 20.89
CA SER A 278 6.77 -8.36 19.88
C SER A 278 6.89 -6.83 19.88
N ALA A 279 6.27 -6.17 18.90
CA ALA A 279 6.27 -4.71 18.81
C ALA A 279 5.66 -4.06 20.06
N SER A 280 4.59 -4.66 20.58
CA SER A 280 3.95 -4.22 21.82
C SER A 280 4.83 -4.41 23.05
N PHE A 281 5.65 -5.47 23.10
CA PHE A 281 6.64 -5.68 24.16
C PHE A 281 7.71 -4.58 24.11
N VAL A 282 8.27 -4.31 22.93
CA VAL A 282 9.30 -3.26 22.76
C VAL A 282 8.73 -1.89 23.15
N ALA A 283 7.54 -1.53 22.67
CA ALA A 283 6.90 -0.27 23.01
C ALA A 283 6.68 -0.11 24.51
N ARG A 284 6.11 -1.14 25.17
CA ARG A 284 5.76 -1.10 26.59
C ARG A 284 6.97 -1.19 27.52
N ASP A 285 7.84 -2.17 27.30
CA ASP A 285 8.85 -2.59 28.28
C ASP A 285 10.26 -2.09 27.94
N VAL A 286 10.55 -1.80 26.68
CA VAL A 286 11.86 -1.31 26.23
C VAL A 286 11.87 0.21 26.08
N ILE A 287 10.88 0.77 25.37
CA ILE A 287 10.75 2.22 25.15
C ILE A 287 10.05 2.89 26.33
N GLY A 288 9.07 2.21 26.94
CA GLY A 288 8.26 2.76 28.04
C GLY A 288 7.00 3.50 27.58
N GLU A 289 6.76 3.59 26.26
CA GLU A 289 5.59 4.24 25.67
C GLU A 289 4.70 3.19 24.95
N LYS A 290 3.68 2.72 25.67
CA LYS A 290 2.77 1.65 25.21
C LYS A 290 1.90 2.02 24.00
N GLU A 291 1.68 3.31 23.75
CA GLU A 291 0.87 3.79 22.63
C GLU A 291 1.69 3.67 21.35
N LEU A 292 1.22 2.83 20.43
CA LEU A 292 1.79 2.69 19.08
C LEU A 292 0.99 3.58 18.14
N VAL A 293 1.67 4.50 17.47
CA VAL A 293 1.09 5.33 16.41
C VAL A 293 1.72 4.90 15.09
N ASP A 294 0.87 4.58 14.11
CA ASP A 294 1.31 4.09 12.81
C ASP A 294 1.74 5.25 11.89
N PHE A 295 2.98 5.17 11.40
CA PHE A 295 3.61 6.11 10.47
C PHE A 295 3.78 5.51 9.07
N THR A 296 3.29 4.29 8.84
CA THR A 296 3.42 3.59 7.57
C THR A 296 2.74 4.39 6.47
N ILE A 297 3.52 4.80 5.47
CA ILE A 297 2.99 5.44 4.27
C ILE A 297 2.43 4.33 3.39
N GLU A 298 1.10 4.19 3.39
CA GLU A 298 0.38 3.42 2.40
C GLU A 298 -0.21 4.33 1.31
N GLU A 299 -0.37 3.79 0.11
CA GLU A 299 -1.24 4.41 -0.88
C GLU A 299 -2.66 4.53 -0.32
N SER A 300 -3.23 5.73 -0.43
CA SER A 300 -4.58 5.98 0.09
C SER A 300 -5.58 5.01 -0.55
N PRO A 301 -6.65 4.61 0.16
CA PRO A 301 -7.69 3.76 -0.42
C PRO A 301 -8.29 4.34 -1.71
N PHE A 302 -8.32 5.67 -1.82
CA PHE A 302 -8.76 6.38 -3.02
C PHE A 302 -7.77 6.25 -4.18
N ASP A 303 -6.46 6.29 -3.93
CA ASP A 303 -5.43 6.08 -4.95
C ASP A 303 -5.46 4.64 -5.47
N ARG A 304 -5.61 3.66 -4.56
CA ARG A 304 -5.78 2.25 -4.93
C ARG A 304 -7.03 2.03 -5.76
N PHE A 305 -8.16 2.63 -5.38
CA PHE A 305 -9.40 2.56 -6.15
C PHE A 305 -9.26 3.23 -7.51
N SER A 306 -8.71 4.43 -7.57
CA SER A 306 -8.50 5.19 -8.80
C SER A 306 -7.57 4.47 -9.77
N LYS A 307 -6.49 3.84 -9.28
CA LYS A 307 -5.61 3.01 -10.11
C LYS A 307 -6.34 1.77 -10.64
N LYS A 308 -7.11 1.07 -9.79
CA LYS A 308 -7.90 -0.11 -10.21
C LYS A 308 -8.98 0.24 -11.23
N LEU A 309 -9.70 1.34 -11.02
CA LEU A 309 -10.66 1.87 -11.98
C LEU A 309 -10.00 2.36 -13.27
N GLY A 310 -8.90 3.10 -13.15
CA GLY A 310 -8.16 3.61 -14.30
C GLY A 310 -7.63 2.47 -15.17
N ALA A 311 -7.10 1.42 -14.55
CA ALA A 311 -6.66 0.21 -15.23
C ALA A 311 -7.82 -0.50 -15.94
N SER A 312 -8.98 -0.70 -15.28
CA SER A 312 -10.12 -1.39 -15.90
C SER A 312 -10.79 -0.58 -17.02
N ILE A 313 -10.85 0.75 -16.89
CA ILE A 313 -11.34 1.64 -17.94
C ILE A 313 -10.37 1.65 -19.13
N ALA A 314 -9.06 1.72 -18.87
CA ALA A 314 -8.04 1.67 -19.92
C ALA A 314 -8.07 0.32 -20.66
N GLU A 315 -8.25 -0.79 -19.95
CA GLU A 315 -8.37 -2.12 -20.53
C GLU A 315 -9.62 -2.24 -21.43
N HIS A 316 -10.77 -1.74 -20.96
CA HIS A 316 -11.99 -1.70 -21.79
C HIS A 316 -11.89 -0.77 -22.99
N LEU A 317 -11.25 0.39 -22.86
CA LEU A 317 -11.01 1.30 -23.98
C LEU A 317 -10.03 0.70 -24.98
N ALA A 318 -8.98 0.01 -24.53
CA ALA A 318 -8.05 -0.71 -25.39
C ALA A 318 -8.76 -1.83 -26.17
N MET A 319 -9.61 -2.62 -25.50
CA MET A 319 -10.45 -3.64 -26.14
C MET A 319 -11.40 -3.02 -27.18
N TRP A 320 -12.05 -1.89 -26.87
CA TRP A 320 -12.99 -1.23 -27.77
C TRP A 320 -12.30 -0.56 -28.97
N MET A 321 -11.08 -0.04 -28.79
CA MET A 321 -10.24 0.51 -29.86
C MET A 321 -9.49 -0.56 -30.66
N GLY A 322 -9.75 -1.85 -30.42
CA GLY A 322 -9.17 -2.95 -31.20
C GLY A 322 -7.72 -3.30 -30.85
N PHE A 323 -7.17 -2.77 -29.75
CA PHE A 323 -5.90 -3.21 -29.20
C PHE A 323 -6.14 -4.51 -28.42
N GLN A 324 -6.19 -5.64 -29.13
CA GLN A 324 -6.11 -6.95 -28.49
C GLN A 324 -4.70 -7.11 -27.89
N GLY A 325 -4.61 -7.12 -26.55
CA GLY A 325 -3.46 -7.69 -25.85
C GLY A 325 -3.26 -9.16 -26.28
N PRO A 326 -2.05 -9.72 -26.13
CA PRO A 326 -1.74 -11.03 -26.67
C PRO A 326 -2.72 -12.10 -26.17
N ALA A 327 -3.43 -12.72 -27.10
CA ALA A 327 -4.25 -13.89 -26.84
C ALA A 327 -3.31 -15.09 -26.63
N LEU A 328 -3.30 -15.63 -25.42
CA LEU A 328 -2.74 -16.97 -25.18
C LEU A 328 -3.61 -17.98 -25.95
N ARG A 329 -3.00 -18.64 -26.94
CA ARG A 329 -3.42 -19.96 -27.44
C ARG A 329 -2.44 -20.99 -26.95
#